data_AF-A0A7J2IZQ8-F1
#
_entry.id   AF-A0A7J2IZQ8-F1
#
_cell.length_a   1.000
_cell.length_b   1.000
_cell.length_c   1.000
_cell.angle_alpha   90.00
_cell.angle_beta   90.00
_cell.angle_gamma   90.00
#
_symmetry.space_group_name_H-M   'P 1'
#
loop_
_entity.id
_entity.type
_entity.pdbx_description
1 polymer ?
#
loop_
_entity_poly.entity_id
_entity_poly.type
_entity_poly.pdbx_seq_one_letter_code
_entity_poly.pdbx_strand_id
1 'polypeptide(L)'
;MLETLINPRHAEKKPWHMIFVGILYASLSVALADLIFLRDPVFQKHISIIIVFFTVMFSLPFMFYVIKQEEIKDIKIEEEKKLMKEHGKVLSSLLFLFLGYTIAFSL
;
A
#
# COMPACT_ATOMS: atom_id res chain seq x y z
N MET A 1 5.11 3.73 13.18
CA MET A 1 4.97 2.76 12.06
C MET A 1 3.52 2.44 11.77
N LEU A 2 2.71 2.06 12.77
CA LEU A 2 1.24 1.92 12.61
C LEU A 2 0.56 3.21 12.12
N GLU A 3 1.01 4.36 12.61
CA GLU A 3 0.49 5.65 12.16
C GLU A 3 0.79 5.91 10.67
N THR A 4 1.89 5.37 10.14
CA THR A 4 2.27 5.49 8.73
C THR A 4 1.40 4.64 7.80
N LEU A 5 0.80 3.55 8.31
CA LEU A 5 -0.16 2.73 7.54
C LEU A 5 -1.42 3.53 7.17
N ILE A 6 -1.80 4.49 8.01
CA ILE A 6 -3.10 5.17 7.92
C ILE A 6 -2.94 6.66 7.59
N ASN A 7 -1.81 7.27 7.96
CA ASN A 7 -1.58 8.71 7.78
C ASN A 7 -0.76 9.01 6.51
N PRO A 8 -1.41 9.38 5.38
CA PRO A 8 -0.76 9.70 4.12
C PRO A 8 0.26 10.85 4.22
N ARG A 9 0.05 11.81 5.14
CA ARG A 9 0.98 12.94 5.31
C ARG A 9 2.35 12.50 5.84
N HIS A 10 2.40 11.42 6.61
CA HIS A 10 3.68 10.88 7.07
C HIS A 10 4.37 10.10 5.95
N ALA A 11 3.60 9.35 5.15
CA ALA A 11 4.12 8.63 3.99
C ALA A 11 4.79 9.59 2.99
N GLU A 12 4.15 10.71 2.67
CA GLU A 12 4.70 11.74 1.77
C GLU A 12 6.04 12.34 2.26
N LYS A 13 6.20 12.49 3.58
CA LYS A 13 7.42 13.07 4.16
C LYS A 13 8.59 12.10 4.18
N LYS A 14 8.33 10.80 4.31
CA LYS A 14 9.36 9.76 4.39
C LYS A 14 8.95 8.52 3.57
N PRO A 15 8.95 8.64 2.23
CA PRO A 15 8.32 7.64 1.36
C PRO A 15 9.01 6.26 1.42
N TRP A 16 10.29 6.19 1.79
CA TRP A 16 11.01 4.92 1.98
C TRP A 16 10.42 4.01 3.07
N HIS A 17 9.71 4.55 4.08
CA HIS A 17 9.05 3.72 5.09
C HIS A 17 7.96 2.83 4.47
N MET A 18 7.44 3.21 3.31
CA MET A 18 6.43 2.43 2.59
C MET A 18 6.98 1.09 2.10
N ILE A 19 8.30 0.92 1.94
CA ILE A 19 8.91 -0.39 1.67
C ILE A 19 8.56 -1.37 2.80
N PHE A 20 8.75 -0.96 4.06
CA PHE A 20 8.47 -1.80 5.22
C PHE A 20 6.99 -2.11 5.36
N VAL A 21 6.13 -1.14 5.05
CA VAL A 21 4.68 -1.34 5.01
C VAL A 21 4.32 -2.35 3.93
N GLY A 22 4.90 -2.23 2.74
CA GLY A 22 4.67 -3.16 1.63
C GLY A 22 5.10 -4.58 1.98
N ILE A 23 6.30 -4.75 2.53
CA ILE A 23 6.79 -6.05 3.01
C ILE A 23 5.83 -6.63 4.06
N LEU A 24 5.46 -5.84 5.05
CA LEU A 24 4.55 -6.29 6.11
C LEU A 24 3.20 -6.75 5.54
N TYR A 25 2.58 -5.95 4.67
CA TYR A 25 1.29 -6.27 4.05
C TYR A 25 1.36 -7.54 3.18
N ALA A 26 2.41 -7.69 2.38
CA ALA A 26 2.62 -8.90 1.59
C ALA A 26 2.82 -10.13 2.48
N SER A 27 3.69 -10.06 3.48
CA SER A 27 3.91 -11.16 4.44
C SER A 27 2.65 -11.54 5.21
N LEU A 28 1.86 -10.55 5.66
CA LEU A 28 0.57 -10.81 6.32
C LEU A 28 -0.44 -11.44 5.37
N SER A 29 -0.44 -11.04 4.09
CA SER A 29 -1.34 -11.60 3.08
C SER A 29 -1.05 -13.07 2.80
N VAL A 30 0.24 -13.43 2.66
CA VAL A 30 0.68 -14.82 2.53
C VAL A 30 0.31 -15.61 3.78
N ALA A 31 0.68 -15.12 4.97
CA ALA A 31 0.41 -15.82 6.22
C ALA A 31 -1.09 -16.06 6.46
N LEU A 32 -1.95 -15.10 6.12
CA LEU A 32 -3.40 -15.25 6.26
C LEU A 32 -4.00 -16.18 5.21
N ALA A 33 -3.56 -16.10 3.96
CA ALA A 33 -4.01 -17.00 2.92
C ALA A 33 -3.67 -18.46 3.28
N ASP A 34 -2.44 -18.71 3.71
CA ASP A 34 -2.01 -20.04 4.15
C ASP A 34 -2.77 -20.48 5.39
N LEU A 35 -2.91 -19.64 6.42
CA LEU A 35 -3.60 -20.00 7.66
C LEU A 35 -5.07 -20.38 7.44
N ILE A 36 -5.79 -19.62 6.61
CA ILE A 36 -7.23 -19.80 6.39
C ILE A 36 -7.49 -20.99 5.47
N PHE A 37 -6.66 -21.18 4.43
CA PHE A 37 -6.92 -22.15 3.37
C PHE A 37 -5.95 -23.36 3.38
N LEU A 38 -5.17 -23.55 4.45
CA LEU A 38 -4.19 -24.65 4.57
C LEU A 38 -4.80 -26.04 4.31
N ARG A 39 -6.04 -26.24 4.74
CA ARG A 39 -6.72 -27.54 4.76
C ARG A 39 -7.66 -27.77 3.57
N ASP A 40 -7.78 -26.81 2.66
CA ASP A 40 -8.66 -26.91 1.51
C ASP A 40 -7.87 -27.19 0.23
N PRO A 41 -7.95 -28.41 -0.35
CA PRO A 41 -7.18 -28.80 -1.53
C PRO A 41 -7.51 -27.98 -2.78
N VAL A 42 -8.74 -27.46 -2.90
CA VAL A 42 -9.19 -26.69 -4.06
C VAL A 42 -8.65 -25.27 -3.99
N PHE A 43 -8.71 -24.65 -2.81
CA PHE A 43 -8.21 -23.29 -2.60
C PHE A 43 -6.69 -23.22 -2.58
N GLN A 44 -5.99 -24.27 -2.14
CA GLN A 44 -4.52 -24.37 -2.26
C GLN A 44 -4.02 -24.19 -3.69
N LYS A 45 -4.73 -24.77 -4.67
CA LYS A 45 -4.39 -24.61 -6.10
C LYS A 45 -4.51 -23.17 -6.60
N HIS A 46 -5.32 -22.34 -5.92
CA HIS A 46 -5.60 -20.95 -6.30
C HIS A 46 -5.16 -19.96 -5.22
N ILE A 47 -4.22 -20.34 -4.36
CA ILE A 47 -3.87 -19.51 -3.19
C ILE A 47 -3.25 -18.16 -3.59
N SER A 48 -2.61 -18.10 -4.77
CA SER A 48 -2.04 -16.86 -5.31
C SER A 48 -3.06 -15.74 -5.51
N ILE A 49 -4.27 -16.03 -5.98
CA ILE A 49 -5.30 -14.98 -6.16
C ILE A 49 -5.82 -14.47 -4.80
N ILE A 50 -5.84 -15.35 -3.79
CA ILE A 50 -6.23 -14.99 -2.41
C ILE A 50 -5.18 -14.08 -1.78
N ILE A 51 -3.90 -14.38 -1.99
CA ILE A 51 -2.79 -13.54 -1.52
C ILE A 51 -2.88 -12.13 -2.13
N VAL A 52 -3.11 -12.04 -3.44
CA VAL A 52 -3.32 -10.75 -4.12
C VAL A 52 -4.54 -10.02 -3.55
N PHE A 53 -5.65 -10.73 -3.34
CA PHE A 53 -6.86 -10.15 -2.76
C PHE A 53 -6.61 -9.53 -1.38
N PHE A 54 -5.93 -10.23 -0.47
CA PHE A 54 -5.59 -9.68 0.85
C PHE A 54 -4.60 -8.51 0.74
N THR A 55 -3.64 -8.57 -0.18
CA THR A 55 -2.69 -7.47 -0.40
C THR A 55 -3.40 -6.19 -0.83
N VAL A 56 -4.37 -6.32 -1.74
CA VAL A 56 -5.24 -5.20 -2.15
C VAL A 56 -6.06 -4.70 -0.98
N MET A 57 -6.70 -5.60 -0.21
CA MET A 57 -7.50 -5.22 0.97
C MET A 57 -6.70 -4.42 1.99
N PHE A 58 -5.47 -4.83 2.32
CA PHE A 58 -4.61 -4.08 3.24
C PHE A 58 -4.16 -2.73 2.70
N SER A 59 -4.10 -2.58 1.38
CA SER A 59 -3.77 -1.31 0.73
C SER A 59 -4.95 -0.32 0.73
N LEU A 60 -6.20 -0.78 0.86
CA LEU A 60 -7.39 0.06 0.71
C LEU A 60 -7.43 1.27 1.66
N PRO A 61 -7.18 1.15 2.98
CA PRO A 61 -7.23 2.30 3.87
C PRO A 61 -6.23 3.37 3.45
N PHE A 62 -5.00 2.96 3.13
CA PHE A 62 -3.96 3.87 2.66
C PHE A 62 -4.40 4.61 1.40
N MET A 63 -4.88 3.88 0.38
CA MET A 63 -5.36 4.48 -0.87
C MET A 63 -6.50 5.48 -0.64
N PHE A 64 -7.48 5.11 0.18
CA PHE A 64 -8.60 6.00 0.51
C PHE A 64 -8.14 7.31 1.15
N TYR A 65 -7.28 7.23 2.17
CA TYR A 65 -6.80 8.44 2.85
C TYR A 65 -5.88 9.28 1.98
N VAL A 66 -5.05 8.67 1.13
CA VAL A 66 -4.24 9.38 0.13
C VAL A 66 -5.13 10.18 -0.80
N ILE A 67 -6.12 9.55 -1.44
CA ILE A 67 -7.03 10.22 -2.38
C ILE A 67 -7.74 11.38 -1.69
N LYS A 68 -8.28 11.14 -0.48
CA LYS A 68 -8.96 12.17 0.31
C LYS A 68 -8.06 13.37 0.64
N GLN A 69 -6.76 13.17 0.91
CA GLN A 69 -5.84 14.29 1.14
C GLN A 69 -5.50 15.03 -0.15
N GLU A 70 -5.35 14.31 -1.26
CA GLU A 70 -5.06 14.92 -2.55
C GLU A 70 -6.22 15.81 -3.02
N GLU A 71 -7.47 15.38 -2.86
CA GLU A 71 -8.65 16.23 -3.12
C GLU A 71 -8.63 17.53 -2.28
N ILE A 72 -8.22 17.44 -1.02
CA ILE A 72 -8.12 18.63 -0.15
C ILE A 72 -7.01 19.58 -0.62
N LYS A 73 -5.90 19.05 -1.17
CA LYS A 73 -4.81 19.87 -1.70
C LYS A 73 -5.17 20.51 -3.04
N ASP A 74 -5.89 19.78 -3.88
CA ASP A 74 -6.39 20.25 -5.17
C ASP A 74 -7.27 21.50 -5.02
N ILE A 75 -8.17 21.50 -4.04
CA ILE A 75 -9.03 22.66 -3.73
C ILE A 75 -8.24 23.84 -3.13
N LYS A 76 -7.12 23.58 -2.43
CA LYS A 76 -6.41 24.60 -1.64
C LYS A 76 -5.21 25.22 -2.36
N ILE A 77 -4.64 24.55 -3.35
CA ILE A 77 -3.42 24.96 -4.03
C ILE A 77 -3.79 25.46 -5.43
N GLU A 78 -3.87 26.78 -5.60
CA GLU A 78 -4.18 27.39 -6.91
C GLU A 78 -3.01 27.30 -7.90
N GLU A 79 -1.77 27.18 -7.42
CA GLU A 79 -0.59 27.11 -8.27
C GLU A 79 -0.33 25.67 -8.76
N GLU A 80 -0.66 25.40 -10.03
CA GLU A 80 -0.47 24.13 -10.74
C GLU A 80 0.91 23.49 -10.53
N LYS A 81 1.98 24.29 -10.65
CA LYS A 81 3.36 23.78 -10.51
C LYS A 81 3.63 23.25 -9.09
N LYS A 82 3.02 23.88 -8.09
CA LYS A 82 3.12 23.45 -6.69
C LYS A 82 2.26 22.20 -6.45
N LEU A 83 1.07 22.15 -7.03
CA LEU A 83 0.17 21.00 -6.98
C LEU A 83 0.86 19.74 -7.56
N MET A 84 1.46 19.84 -8.76
CA MET A 84 2.22 18.75 -9.38
C MET A 84 3.35 18.21 -8.50
N LYS A 85 4.05 19.09 -7.76
CA LYS A 85 5.11 18.65 -6.83
C LYS A 85 4.56 17.86 -5.64
N GLU A 86 3.37 18.20 -5.15
CA GLU A 86 2.73 17.45 -4.07
C GLU A 86 2.26 16.07 -4.56
N HIS A 87 1.65 15.99 -5.75
CA HIS A 87 1.29 14.71 -6.39
C HIS A 87 2.52 13.79 -6.56
N GLY A 88 3.66 14.35 -6.96
CA GLY A 88 4.92 13.60 -7.09
C GLY A 88 5.38 12.91 -5.79
N LYS A 89 5.13 13.52 -4.62
CA LYS A 89 5.48 12.91 -3.32
C LYS A 89 4.59 11.71 -2.99
N VAL A 90 3.31 11.80 -3.34
CA VAL A 90 2.35 10.70 -3.19
C VAL A 90 2.73 9.54 -4.12
N LEU A 91 3.03 9.83 -5.38
CA LEU A 91 3.51 8.83 -6.34
C LEU A 91 4.77 8.13 -5.85
N SER A 92 5.73 8.87 -5.30
CA SER A 92 6.92 8.27 -4.69
C SER A 92 6.55 7.30 -3.57
N SER A 93 5.63 7.66 -2.69
CA SER A 93 5.15 6.78 -1.61
C SER A 93 4.53 5.49 -2.14
N LEU A 94 3.75 5.57 -3.22
CA LEU A 94 3.17 4.40 -3.90
C LEU A 94 4.24 3.51 -4.54
N LEU A 95 5.26 4.09 -5.16
CA LEU A 95 6.38 3.34 -5.75
C LEU A 95 7.17 2.58 -4.69
N PHE A 96 7.44 3.20 -3.54
CA PHE A 96 8.13 2.52 -2.44
C PHE A 96 7.26 1.42 -1.80
N LEU A 97 5.95 1.61 -1.71
CA LEU A 97 5.02 0.54 -1.28
C LEU A 97 5.07 -0.65 -2.25
N PHE A 98 4.99 -0.37 -3.55
CA PHE A 98 5.11 -1.38 -4.60
C PHE A 98 6.44 -2.13 -4.53
N LEU A 99 7.55 -1.42 -4.35
CA LEU A 99 8.87 -2.04 -4.18
C LEU A 99 8.90 -2.98 -2.97
N GLY A 100 8.26 -2.61 -1.86
CA GLY A 100 8.10 -3.48 -0.70
C GLY A 100 7.37 -4.79 -1.03
N TYR A 101 6.29 -4.73 -1.83
CA TYR A 101 5.61 -5.92 -2.34
C TYR A 101 6.51 -6.78 -3.21
N THR A 102 7.23 -6.17 -4.16
CA THR A 102 8.13 -6.90 -5.05
C THR A 102 9.21 -7.63 -4.27
N ILE A 103 9.82 -6.98 -3.28
CA ILE A 103 10.84 -7.61 -2.41
C ILE A 103 10.24 -8.79 -1.66
N ALA A 104 9.09 -8.61 -1.01
CA ALA A 104 8.48 -9.67 -0.20
C ALA A 104 8.02 -10.87 -1.03
N PHE A 105 7.48 -10.66 -2.24
CA PHE A 105 7.05 -11.76 -3.11
C PHE A 105 8.19 -12.41 -3.91
N SER A 106 9.39 -11.81 -3.93
CA SER A 106 10.57 -12.42 -4.57
C SER A 106 11.37 -13.33 -3.64
N LEU A 107 11.07 -13.29 -2.33
CA LEU A 107 11.69 -14.12 -1.30
C LEU A 107 10.85 -15.38 -1.06
#